data_AF-A0AAW5PML1-F1
#
_entry.id   AF-A0AAW5PML1-F1
#
_cell.length_a   1.000
_cell.length_b   1.000
_cell.length_c   1.000
_cell.angle_alpha   90.00
_cell.angle_beta   90.00
_cell.angle_gamma   90.00
#
_symmetry.space_group_name_H-M   'P 1'
#
loop_
_entity.id
_entity.type
_entity.pdbx_description
1 polymer ?
#
loop_
_entity_poly.entity_id
_entity_poly.type
_entity_poly.pdbx_seq_one_letter_code
_entity_poly.pdbx_strand_id
1 'polypeptide(L)'
;MSIVSILSGEFFLRRNPNGGTAVLFRSLWVTTLISALVLPIKSYCVAGSELVFSAAQLKVEIGQMIPWFGAVFAGAYAAFYTRFAAQWGYLATLYNQIMATIAAAPSGHFPNEASIAWHAAFIEDAQDLHLARKSMFSSVIRELLQDPHVVRVFRASTHDGAKRLHDLERQLNCTAVQPSDFDFRTTQSVRRAVESVATLHPE
;
A
#
# COMPACT_ATOMS: atom_id res chain seq x y z
N MET A 1 -17.69 -6.68 -9.08
CA MET A 1 -16.31 -7.05 -8.65
C MET A 1 -15.66 -7.71 -9.85
N SER A 2 -14.48 -7.25 -10.30
CA SER A 2 -13.82 -7.85 -11.48
C SER A 2 -13.28 -9.25 -11.14
N ILE A 3 -13.29 -10.17 -12.11
CA ILE A 3 -12.68 -11.51 -11.98
C ILE A 3 -11.21 -11.38 -11.57
N VAL A 4 -10.50 -10.40 -12.14
CA VAL A 4 -9.09 -10.10 -11.82
C VAL A 4 -8.93 -9.74 -10.34
N SER A 5 -9.90 -9.01 -9.77
CA SER A 5 -9.90 -8.59 -8.36
C SER A 5 -10.03 -9.79 -7.43
N ILE A 6 -10.82 -10.79 -7.82
CA ILE A 6 -10.99 -12.03 -7.07
C ILE A 6 -9.74 -12.90 -7.17
N LEU A 7 -9.24 -13.14 -8.38
CA LEU A 7 -8.07 -14.00 -8.60
C LEU A 7 -6.80 -13.44 -7.93
N SER A 8 -6.63 -12.11 -7.96
CA SER A 8 -5.46 -11.45 -7.36
C SER A 8 -5.59 -11.18 -5.86
N GLY A 9 -6.74 -11.49 -5.23
CA GLY A 9 -7.01 -11.21 -3.83
C GLY A 9 -7.09 -9.70 -3.50
N GLU A 10 -7.37 -8.85 -4.47
CA GLU A 10 -7.39 -7.39 -4.28
C GLU A 10 -8.43 -6.94 -3.24
N PHE A 11 -9.47 -7.75 -2.99
CA PHE A 11 -10.44 -7.51 -1.92
C PHE A 11 -9.80 -7.39 -0.52
N PHE A 12 -8.62 -8.00 -0.28
CA PHE A 12 -7.88 -7.81 0.96
C PHE A 12 -7.40 -6.36 1.15
N LEU A 13 -7.15 -5.63 0.04
CA LEU A 13 -6.72 -4.23 0.05
C LEU A 13 -7.85 -3.25 0.40
N ARG A 14 -9.12 -3.69 0.29
CA ARG A 14 -10.26 -2.90 0.76
C ARG A 14 -10.26 -2.79 2.29
N ARG A 15 -9.89 -3.88 2.98
CA ARG A 15 -9.88 -3.92 4.44
C ARG A 15 -8.57 -3.41 5.03
N ASN A 16 -7.42 -3.82 4.48
CA ASN A 16 -6.11 -3.46 5.00
C ASN A 16 -5.34 -2.58 4.00
N PRO A 17 -4.59 -1.56 4.47
CA PRO A 17 -3.69 -0.83 3.58
C PRO A 17 -2.65 -1.77 2.96
N ASN A 18 -2.23 -1.48 1.74
CA ASN A 18 -1.25 -2.29 1.03
C ASN A 18 0.07 -2.35 1.80
N GLY A 19 0.49 -3.55 2.20
CA GLY A 19 1.74 -3.81 2.93
C GLY A 19 1.89 -5.27 3.30
N GLY A 20 2.83 -5.59 4.20
CA GLY A 20 3.24 -6.97 4.50
C GLY A 20 2.08 -7.94 4.78
N THR A 21 1.13 -7.55 5.65
CA THR A 21 -0.04 -8.37 5.96
C THR A 21 -0.94 -8.61 4.75
N ALA A 22 -1.16 -7.60 3.91
CA ALA A 22 -1.96 -7.75 2.69
C ALA A 22 -1.23 -8.62 1.65
N VAL A 23 0.08 -8.46 1.50
CA VAL A 23 0.93 -9.32 0.66
C VAL A 23 0.83 -10.77 1.11
N LEU A 24 0.95 -11.05 2.41
CA LEU A 24 0.85 -12.39 2.97
C LEU A 24 -0.51 -13.04 2.63
N PHE A 25 -1.62 -12.37 2.93
CA PHE A 25 -2.95 -12.94 2.67
C PHE A 25 -3.23 -13.17 1.19
N ARG A 26 -2.79 -12.25 0.32
CA ARG A 26 -2.93 -12.42 -1.14
C ARG A 26 -2.09 -13.59 -1.65
N SER A 27 -0.90 -13.79 -1.08
CA SER A 27 -0.03 -14.91 -1.42
C SER A 27 -0.64 -16.25 -1.02
N LEU A 28 -1.18 -16.34 0.21
CA LEU A 28 -1.93 -17.51 0.68
C LEU A 28 -3.13 -17.79 -0.23
N TRP A 29 -3.91 -16.77 -0.54
CA TRP A 29 -5.08 -16.89 -1.39
C TRP A 29 -4.75 -17.43 -2.79
N VAL A 30 -3.77 -16.84 -3.47
CA VAL A 30 -3.32 -17.32 -4.79
C VAL A 30 -2.78 -18.74 -4.71
N THR A 31 -2.01 -19.06 -3.67
CA THR A 31 -1.48 -20.43 -3.46
C THR A 31 -2.61 -21.43 -3.29
N THR A 32 -3.63 -21.09 -2.50
CA THR A 32 -4.82 -21.94 -2.32
C THR A 32 -5.57 -22.13 -3.63
N LEU A 33 -5.76 -21.07 -4.43
CA LEU A 33 -6.43 -21.17 -5.73
C LEU A 33 -5.67 -22.08 -6.71
N ILE A 34 -4.35 -21.89 -6.82
CA ILE A 34 -3.50 -22.74 -7.68
C ILE A 34 -3.55 -24.19 -7.19
N SER A 35 -3.46 -24.41 -5.88
CA SER A 35 -3.51 -25.75 -5.30
C SER A 35 -4.85 -26.44 -5.53
N ALA A 36 -5.95 -25.71 -5.40
CA ALA A 36 -7.30 -26.19 -5.65
C ALA A 36 -7.52 -26.56 -7.13
N LEU A 37 -6.82 -25.91 -8.06
CA LEU A 37 -6.84 -26.25 -9.49
C LEU A 37 -5.95 -27.46 -9.81
N VAL A 38 -4.75 -27.54 -9.22
CA VAL A 38 -3.76 -28.58 -9.53
C VAL A 38 -4.19 -29.94 -9.00
N LEU A 39 -4.80 -30.02 -7.81
CA LEU A 39 -5.26 -31.27 -7.21
C LEU A 39 -6.19 -32.11 -8.12
N PRO A 40 -7.31 -31.56 -8.65
CA PRO A 40 -8.19 -32.33 -9.53
C PRO A 40 -7.52 -32.69 -10.86
N ILE A 41 -6.66 -31.82 -11.41
CA ILE A 41 -5.91 -32.12 -12.63
C ILE A 41 -4.95 -33.30 -12.40
N LYS A 42 -4.19 -33.27 -11.30
CA LYS A 42 -3.30 -34.37 -10.91
C LYS A 42 -4.09 -35.67 -10.77
N SER A 43 -5.25 -35.61 -10.10
CA SER A 43 -6.12 -36.78 -9.90
C SER A 43 -6.64 -37.36 -11.21
N TYR A 44 -7.00 -36.51 -12.17
CA TYR A 44 -7.51 -36.94 -13.48
C TYR A 44 -6.43 -37.57 -14.38
N CYS A 45 -5.18 -37.11 -14.27
CA CYS A 45 -4.07 -37.61 -15.08
C CYS A 45 -3.53 -38.98 -14.63
N VAL A 46 -4.03 -39.56 -13.53
CA VAL A 46 -3.63 -40.91 -13.09
C VAL A 46 -4.30 -41.95 -13.99
N ALA A 47 -3.51 -42.82 -14.62
CA ALA A 47 -4.01 -43.86 -15.50
C ALA A 47 -4.98 -44.80 -14.75
N GLY A 48 -6.18 -45.00 -15.31
CA GLY A 48 -7.23 -45.82 -14.70
C GLY A 48 -8.00 -45.15 -13.56
N SER A 49 -7.92 -43.81 -13.43
CA SER A 49 -8.68 -43.12 -12.38
C SER A 49 -10.19 -43.15 -12.66
N GLU A 50 -10.95 -43.55 -11.65
CA GLU A 50 -12.37 -43.22 -11.55
C GLU A 50 -12.51 -41.94 -10.72
N LEU A 51 -13.35 -41.00 -11.15
CA LEU A 51 -13.61 -39.74 -10.45
C LEU A 51 -14.48 -39.98 -9.20
N VAL A 52 -13.95 -40.70 -8.22
CA VAL A 52 -14.60 -40.98 -6.95
C VAL A 52 -13.92 -40.16 -5.86
N PHE A 53 -14.70 -39.32 -5.19
CA PHE A 53 -14.19 -38.52 -4.09
C PHE A 53 -13.85 -39.41 -2.88
N SER A 54 -12.61 -39.32 -2.40
CA SER A 54 -12.17 -39.97 -1.16
C SER A 54 -11.45 -38.97 -0.27
N ALA A 55 -11.99 -38.74 0.93
CA ALA A 55 -11.38 -37.87 1.93
C ALA A 55 -10.01 -38.39 2.39
N ALA A 56 -9.82 -39.72 2.43
CA ALA A 56 -8.54 -40.33 2.73
C ALA A 56 -7.50 -40.05 1.63
N GLN A 57 -7.89 -40.17 0.36
CA GLN A 57 -7.01 -39.83 -0.78
C GLN A 57 -6.66 -38.34 -0.76
N LEU A 58 -7.65 -37.47 -0.55
CA LEU A 58 -7.42 -36.02 -0.47
C LEU A 58 -6.39 -35.66 0.60
N LYS A 59 -6.44 -36.29 1.78
CA LYS A 59 -5.46 -36.06 2.86
C LYS A 59 -4.03 -36.44 2.42
N VAL A 60 -3.88 -37.57 1.73
CA VAL A 60 -2.58 -38.03 1.20
C VAL A 60 -2.06 -37.06 0.14
N GLU A 61 -2.92 -36.67 -0.80
CA GLU A 61 -2.57 -35.72 -1.87
C GLU A 61 -2.16 -34.36 -1.33
N ILE A 62 -2.89 -33.82 -0.34
CA ILE A 62 -2.51 -32.59 0.35
C ILE A 62 -1.14 -32.74 1.01
N GLY A 63 -0.88 -33.86 1.70
CA GLY A 63 0.41 -34.14 2.33
C GLY A 63 1.57 -34.16 1.33
N GLN A 64 1.37 -34.77 0.17
CA GLN A 64 2.37 -34.78 -0.92
C GLN A 64 2.56 -33.42 -1.59
N MET A 65 1.55 -32.54 -1.53
CA MET A 65 1.62 -31.20 -2.10
C MET A 65 2.30 -30.17 -1.20
N ILE A 66 2.63 -30.48 0.05
CA ILE A 66 3.24 -29.50 0.98
C ILE A 66 4.48 -28.81 0.38
N PRO A 67 5.45 -29.51 -0.24
CA PRO A 67 6.61 -28.84 -0.84
C PRO A 67 6.22 -27.89 -1.99
N TRP A 68 5.25 -28.31 -2.83
CA TRP A 68 4.74 -27.51 -3.94
C TRP A 68 3.95 -26.29 -3.46
N PHE A 69 3.18 -26.44 -2.38
CA PHE A 69 2.50 -25.35 -1.73
C PHE A 69 3.51 -24.30 -1.26
N GLY A 70 4.61 -24.74 -0.63
CA GLY A 70 5.69 -23.86 -0.22
C GLY A 70 6.34 -23.12 -1.39
N ALA A 71 6.62 -23.81 -2.50
CA ALA A 71 7.21 -23.21 -3.69
C ALA A 71 6.29 -22.17 -4.34
N VAL A 72 5.01 -22.51 -4.54
CA VAL A 72 4.01 -21.60 -5.11
C VAL A 72 3.79 -20.39 -4.19
N PHE A 73 3.71 -20.62 -2.87
CA PHE A 73 3.59 -19.55 -1.90
C PHE A 73 4.79 -18.61 -1.91
N ALA A 74 6.01 -19.14 -1.91
CA ALA A 74 7.22 -18.34 -1.96
C ALA A 74 7.29 -17.48 -3.23
N GLY A 75 6.93 -18.06 -4.39
CA GLY A 75 6.86 -17.33 -5.65
C GLY A 75 5.80 -16.22 -5.65
N ALA A 76 4.58 -16.52 -5.20
CA ALA A 76 3.50 -15.55 -5.09
C ALA A 76 3.85 -14.42 -4.10
N TYR A 77 4.42 -14.78 -2.96
CA TYR A 77 4.87 -13.84 -1.94
C TYR A 77 5.96 -12.91 -2.46
N ALA A 78 7.00 -13.46 -3.09
CA ALA A 78 8.06 -12.66 -3.69
C ALA A 78 7.49 -11.68 -4.74
N ALA A 79 6.60 -12.15 -5.63
CA ALA A 79 6.00 -11.30 -6.66
C ALA A 79 5.16 -10.15 -6.07
N PHE A 80 4.28 -10.45 -5.11
CA PHE A 80 3.45 -9.43 -4.46
C PHE A 80 4.29 -8.47 -3.60
N TYR A 81 5.30 -8.98 -2.91
CA TYR A 81 6.20 -8.18 -2.10
C TYR A 81 7.02 -7.21 -2.97
N THR A 82 7.61 -7.69 -4.08
CA THR A 82 8.36 -6.85 -5.02
C THR A 82 7.48 -5.75 -5.59
N ARG A 83 6.23 -6.07 -5.98
CA ARG A 83 5.28 -5.05 -6.43
C ARG A 83 5.00 -4.02 -5.33
N PHE A 84 4.70 -4.46 -4.12
CA PHE A 84 4.48 -3.56 -2.98
C PHE A 84 5.68 -2.66 -2.72
N ALA A 85 6.89 -3.22 -2.68
CA ALA A 85 8.12 -2.47 -2.44
C ALA A 85 8.35 -1.39 -3.52
N ALA A 86 8.12 -1.71 -4.79
CA ALA A 86 8.22 -0.76 -5.89
C ALA A 86 7.18 0.38 -5.77
N GLN A 87 5.92 0.05 -5.46
CA GLN A 87 4.85 1.04 -5.27
C GLN A 87 5.15 1.97 -4.09
N TRP A 88 5.63 1.42 -2.98
CA TRP A 88 6.00 2.19 -1.80
C TRP A 88 7.19 3.11 -2.08
N GLY A 89 8.24 2.58 -2.73
CA GLY A 89 9.44 3.33 -3.08
C GLY A 89 9.15 4.46 -4.06
N TYR A 90 8.32 4.23 -5.07
CA TYR A 90 7.82 5.25 -5.98
C TYR A 90 7.16 6.41 -5.23
N LEU A 91 6.16 6.11 -4.38
CA LEU A 91 5.36 7.13 -3.71
C LEU A 91 6.20 7.95 -2.70
N ALA A 92 7.09 7.29 -1.96
CA ALA A 92 8.01 7.95 -1.05
C ALA A 92 9.01 8.86 -1.81
N THR A 93 9.52 8.40 -2.95
CA THR A 93 10.45 9.17 -3.78
C THR A 93 9.78 10.40 -4.37
N LEU A 94 8.56 10.25 -4.89
CA LEU A 94 7.75 11.35 -5.42
C LEU A 94 7.57 12.44 -4.37
N TYR A 95 7.15 12.08 -3.15
CA TYR A 95 6.99 13.04 -2.07
C TYR A 95 8.28 13.77 -1.72
N ASN A 96 9.38 13.02 -1.57
CA ASN A 96 10.68 13.61 -1.25
C ASN A 96 11.17 14.58 -2.33
N GLN A 97 10.92 14.26 -3.60
CA GLN A 97 11.26 15.15 -4.72
C GLN A 97 10.44 16.43 -4.67
N ILE A 98 9.13 16.34 -4.43
CA ILE A 98 8.27 17.53 -4.29
C ILE A 98 8.78 18.42 -3.16
N MET A 99 9.07 17.83 -1.99
CA MET A 99 9.59 18.58 -0.83
C MET A 99 10.96 19.20 -1.09
N ALA A 100 11.87 18.48 -1.77
CA ALA A 100 13.18 19.00 -2.13
C ALA A 100 13.07 20.17 -3.12
N THR A 101 12.18 20.08 -4.10
CA THR A 101 11.90 21.18 -5.04
C THR A 101 11.33 22.39 -4.31
N ILE A 102 10.42 22.17 -3.34
CA ILE A 102 9.85 23.26 -2.52
C ILE A 102 10.94 23.94 -1.69
N ALA A 103 11.80 23.17 -1.02
CA ALA A 103 12.86 23.68 -0.17
C ALA A 103 13.95 24.44 -0.96
N ALA A 104 14.17 24.07 -2.23
CA ALA A 104 15.22 24.67 -3.05
C ALA A 104 14.82 25.97 -3.77
N ALA A 105 13.52 26.33 -3.83
CA ALA A 105 13.15 27.53 -4.57
C ALA A 105 13.37 28.82 -3.77
N PRO A 106 13.56 29.95 -4.50
CA PRO A 106 13.65 31.26 -3.87
C PRO A 106 12.40 31.61 -3.07
N SER A 107 12.60 32.32 -1.95
CA SER A 107 11.52 32.86 -1.13
C SER A 107 10.50 33.63 -1.97
N GLY A 108 9.21 33.39 -1.72
CA GLY A 108 8.09 34.04 -2.42
C GLY A 108 7.64 33.37 -3.72
N HIS A 109 8.28 32.28 -4.16
CA HIS A 109 7.87 31.54 -5.38
C HIS A 109 6.99 30.31 -5.09
N PHE A 110 6.65 30.05 -3.83
CA PHE A 110 5.76 28.96 -3.41
C PHE A 110 4.64 29.44 -2.48
N PRO A 111 3.47 28.77 -2.50
CA PRO A 111 3.12 27.65 -3.39
C PRO A 111 2.80 28.13 -4.82
N ASN A 112 3.41 27.50 -5.83
CA ASN A 112 3.06 27.74 -7.24
C ASN A 112 2.10 26.66 -7.74
N GLU A 113 1.42 26.92 -8.85
CA GLU A 113 0.41 25.99 -9.40
C GLU A 113 0.96 24.58 -9.65
N ALA A 114 2.23 24.47 -10.04
CA ALA A 114 2.88 23.18 -10.26
C ALA A 114 3.01 22.37 -8.96
N SER A 115 3.42 22.97 -7.85
CA SER A 115 3.51 22.28 -6.55
C SER A 115 2.15 21.79 -6.06
N ILE A 116 1.10 22.60 -6.25
CA ILE A 116 -0.27 22.24 -5.87
C ILE A 116 -0.75 21.04 -6.70
N ALA A 117 -0.47 21.04 -8.01
CA ALA A 117 -0.80 19.92 -8.90
C ALA A 117 -0.05 18.64 -8.51
N TRP A 118 1.24 18.74 -8.17
CA TRP A 118 2.01 17.58 -7.72
C TRP A 118 1.54 17.03 -6.36
N HIS A 119 1.12 17.87 -5.43
CA HIS A 119 0.48 17.40 -4.19
C HIS A 119 -0.84 16.68 -4.47
N ALA A 120 -1.67 17.20 -5.37
CA ALA A 120 -2.91 16.54 -5.77
C ALA A 120 -2.62 15.17 -6.42
N ALA A 121 -1.66 15.09 -7.34
CA ALA A 121 -1.24 13.85 -7.99
C ALA A 121 -0.70 12.82 -6.97
N PHE A 122 0.12 13.25 -6.01
CA PHE A 122 0.60 12.40 -4.94
C PHE A 122 -0.55 11.76 -4.13
N ILE A 123 -1.60 12.54 -3.82
CA ILE A 123 -2.77 12.03 -3.09
C ILE A 123 -3.54 11.01 -3.94
N GLU A 124 -3.72 11.30 -5.24
CA GLU A 124 -4.37 10.40 -6.20
C GLU A 124 -3.63 9.06 -6.29
N ASP A 125 -2.33 9.10 -6.54
CA ASP A 125 -1.49 7.91 -6.63
C ASP A 125 -1.46 7.12 -5.32
N ALA A 126 -1.41 7.81 -4.17
CA ALA A 126 -1.48 7.14 -2.88
C ALA A 126 -2.80 6.37 -2.71
N GLN A 127 -3.91 6.91 -3.20
CA GLN A 127 -5.20 6.23 -3.16
C GLN A 127 -5.23 5.02 -4.10
N ASP A 128 -4.77 5.18 -5.35
CA ASP A 128 -4.77 4.13 -6.37
C ASP A 128 -3.81 2.98 -6.06
N LEU A 129 -2.71 3.27 -5.38
CA LEU A 129 -1.75 2.26 -4.90
C LEU A 129 -2.19 1.59 -3.59
N HIS A 130 -3.35 1.98 -3.04
CA HIS A 130 -3.87 1.55 -1.74
C HIS A 130 -2.90 1.83 -0.58
N LEU A 131 -2.10 2.90 -0.70
CA LEU A 131 -1.10 3.34 0.26
C LEU A 131 -1.59 4.51 1.12
N ALA A 132 -2.65 5.22 0.74
CA ALA A 132 -3.16 6.39 1.44
C ALA A 132 -3.49 6.14 2.93
N ARG A 133 -3.87 4.90 3.29
CA ARG A 133 -4.17 4.49 4.68
C ARG A 133 -2.95 4.02 5.47
N LYS A 134 -1.74 4.00 4.89
CA LYS A 134 -0.53 3.71 5.68
C LYS A 134 -0.20 4.91 6.56
N SER A 135 0.15 4.64 7.82
CA SER A 135 0.43 5.68 8.83
C SER A 135 1.30 6.82 8.27
N MET A 136 2.44 6.48 7.67
CA MET A 136 3.38 7.45 7.11
C MET A 136 2.84 8.34 5.98
N PHE A 137 1.90 7.85 5.16
CA PHE A 137 1.31 8.63 4.07
C PHE A 137 0.02 9.31 4.53
N SER A 138 -0.74 8.67 5.42
CA SER A 138 -2.03 9.17 5.90
C SER A 138 -1.89 10.50 6.65
N SER A 139 -0.81 10.69 7.42
CA SER A 139 -0.54 11.96 8.10
C SER A 139 -0.25 13.07 7.10
N VAL A 140 0.63 12.81 6.14
CA VAL A 140 1.00 13.74 5.07
C VAL A 140 -0.22 14.12 4.23
N ILE A 141 -1.02 13.14 3.82
CA ILE A 141 -2.22 13.39 3.01
C ILE A 141 -3.22 14.25 3.80
N ARG A 142 -3.44 14.00 5.09
CA ARG A 142 -4.33 14.83 5.90
C ARG A 142 -3.87 16.29 5.97
N GLU A 143 -2.56 16.51 6.08
CA GLU A 143 -1.96 17.85 6.07
C GLU A 143 -2.17 18.53 4.71
N LEU A 144 -1.86 17.84 3.62
CA LEU A 144 -2.05 18.36 2.26
C LEU A 144 -3.51 18.68 1.94
N LEU A 145 -4.46 17.89 2.48
CA LEU A 145 -5.89 18.14 2.33
C LEU A 145 -6.40 19.34 3.13
N GLN A 146 -5.60 19.93 4.04
CA GLN A 146 -5.95 21.21 4.66
C GLN A 146 -5.80 22.40 3.69
N ASP A 147 -5.02 22.25 2.62
CA ASP A 147 -4.86 23.29 1.60
C ASP A 147 -6.04 23.26 0.60
N PRO A 148 -6.91 24.30 0.57
CA PRO A 148 -8.05 24.36 -0.33
C PRO A 148 -7.66 24.33 -1.81
N HIS A 149 -6.45 24.81 -2.16
CA HIS A 149 -5.98 24.81 -3.53
C HIS A 149 -5.64 23.39 -4.00
N VAL A 150 -5.03 22.57 -3.14
CA VAL A 150 -4.75 21.15 -3.42
C VAL A 150 -6.06 20.38 -3.60
N VAL A 151 -7.02 20.58 -2.69
CA VAL A 151 -8.35 19.96 -2.77
C VAL A 151 -9.07 20.34 -4.07
N ARG A 152 -9.01 21.61 -4.45
CA ARG A 152 -9.61 22.09 -5.70
C ARG A 152 -8.97 21.42 -6.92
N VAL A 153 -7.64 21.37 -6.98
CA VAL A 153 -6.93 20.74 -8.10
C VAL A 153 -7.22 19.25 -8.16
N PHE A 154 -7.16 18.53 -7.03
CA PHE A 154 -7.52 17.12 -6.94
C PHE A 154 -8.92 16.85 -7.51
N ARG A 155 -9.94 17.63 -7.09
CA ARG A 155 -11.31 17.46 -7.61
C ARG A 155 -11.43 17.68 -9.12
N ALA A 156 -10.60 18.58 -9.67
CA ALA A 156 -10.64 18.95 -11.08
C ALA A 156 -9.84 18.00 -11.98
N SER A 157 -8.71 17.47 -11.50
CA SER A 157 -7.80 16.62 -12.29
C SER A 157 -8.10 15.13 -12.17
N THR A 158 -8.70 14.69 -11.06
CA THR A 158 -8.93 13.28 -10.79
C THR A 158 -10.30 12.81 -11.30
N HIS A 159 -10.35 11.65 -11.96
CA HIS A 159 -11.61 11.05 -12.40
C HIS A 159 -12.53 10.76 -11.19
N ASP A 160 -13.80 11.19 -11.25
CA ASP A 160 -14.73 11.16 -10.11
C ASP A 160 -14.16 11.84 -8.84
N GLY A 161 -13.34 12.89 -8.98
CA GLY A 161 -12.55 13.49 -7.90
C GLY A 161 -13.34 13.86 -6.64
N ALA A 162 -14.57 14.38 -6.76
CA ALA A 162 -15.41 14.68 -5.61
C ALA A 162 -15.78 13.43 -4.79
N LYS A 163 -16.14 12.34 -5.47
CA LYS A 163 -16.48 11.06 -4.84
C LYS A 163 -15.22 10.41 -4.25
N ARG A 164 -14.12 10.40 -5.00
CA ARG A 164 -12.83 9.85 -4.55
C ARG A 164 -12.29 10.57 -3.33
N LEU A 165 -12.43 11.90 -3.27
CA LEU A 165 -12.07 12.69 -2.10
C LEU A 165 -12.90 12.31 -0.88
N HIS A 166 -14.22 12.20 -1.05
CA HIS A 166 -15.11 11.78 0.03
C HIS A 166 -14.76 10.38 0.58
N ASP A 167 -14.50 9.43 -0.33
CA ASP A 167 -14.06 8.08 0.04
C ASP A 167 -12.70 8.09 0.74
N LEU A 168 -11.77 8.94 0.30
CA LEU A 168 -10.46 9.11 0.91
C LEU A 168 -10.56 9.67 2.33
N GLU A 169 -11.31 10.75 2.53
CA GLU A 169 -11.53 11.35 3.85
C GLU A 169 -12.15 10.34 4.82
N ARG A 170 -13.15 9.57 4.36
CA ARG A 170 -13.74 8.49 5.16
C ARG A 170 -12.71 7.44 5.55
N GLN A 171 -11.88 7.01 4.60
CA GLN A 171 -10.81 6.03 4.83
C GLN A 171 -9.75 6.53 5.82
N LEU A 172 -9.35 7.79 5.70
CA LEU A 172 -8.39 8.42 6.59
C LEU A 172 -8.96 8.52 8.01
N ASN A 173 -10.22 8.90 8.17
CA ASN A 173 -10.86 9.02 9.49
C ASN A 173 -11.00 7.66 10.20
N CYS A 174 -11.26 6.58 9.47
CA CYS A 174 -11.26 5.22 10.04
C CYS A 174 -9.88 4.74 10.49
N THR A 175 -8.80 5.37 10.00
CA THR A 175 -7.41 5.02 10.31
C THR A 175 -6.80 6.00 11.32
N ALA A 176 -7.61 6.81 12.01
CA ALA A 176 -7.15 7.66 13.11
C ALA A 176 -6.62 6.79 14.26
N VAL A 177 -5.35 6.42 14.15
CA VAL A 177 -4.51 5.95 15.26
C VAL A 177 -4.51 7.07 16.30
N GLN A 178 -4.75 6.72 17.57
CA GLN A 178 -4.64 7.70 18.65
C GLN A 178 -3.25 8.33 18.64
N PRO A 179 -3.10 9.63 18.94
CA PRO A 179 -1.81 10.33 18.95
C PRO A 179 -0.73 9.70 19.85
N SER A 180 -1.08 8.72 20.68
CA SER A 180 -0.18 8.03 21.62
C SER A 180 0.92 7.19 20.96
N ASP A 181 0.77 6.79 19.69
CA ASP A 181 1.75 5.92 19.02
C ASP A 181 2.79 6.70 18.18
N PHE A 182 2.67 8.03 18.11
CA PHE A 182 3.63 8.89 17.42
C PHE A 182 4.18 9.91 18.43
N ASP A 183 5.24 9.54 19.14
CA ASP A 183 5.87 10.40 20.13
C ASP A 183 6.59 11.58 19.45
N PHE A 184 5.89 12.71 19.27
CA PHE A 184 6.46 13.98 18.83
C PHE A 184 7.55 14.52 19.76
N ARG A 185 7.77 13.94 20.96
CA ARG A 185 8.88 14.35 21.83
C ARG A 185 10.25 14.09 21.19
N THR A 186 10.36 13.15 20.26
CA THR A 186 11.63 12.89 19.56
C THR A 186 11.96 13.98 18.53
N THR A 187 10.97 14.56 17.86
CA THR A 187 11.19 15.67 16.92
C THR A 187 11.52 16.97 17.67
N GLN A 188 10.87 17.18 18.83
CA GLN A 188 11.18 18.31 19.70
C GLN A 188 12.56 18.18 20.39
N SER A 189 13.02 16.96 20.69
CA SER A 189 14.37 16.72 21.22
C SER A 189 15.45 16.91 20.16
N VAL A 190 15.20 16.51 18.90
CA VAL A 190 16.11 16.78 17.77
C VAL A 190 16.20 18.29 17.50
N ARG A 191 15.08 19.02 17.53
CA ARG A 191 15.09 20.48 17.37
C ARG A 191 15.86 21.18 18.50
N ARG A 192 15.67 20.75 19.76
CA ARG A 192 16.47 21.27 20.89
C ARG A 192 17.94 20.89 20.80
N ALA A 193 18.27 19.71 20.29
CA ALA A 193 19.66 19.29 20.08
C ALA A 193 20.34 20.15 18.99
N VAL A 194 19.66 20.41 17.87
CA VAL A 194 20.16 21.28 16.79
C VAL A 194 20.31 22.73 17.27
N GLU A 195 19.34 23.25 18.03
CA GLU A 195 19.42 24.59 18.63
C GLU A 195 20.56 24.68 19.67
N SER A 196 20.82 23.62 20.46
CA SER A 196 21.92 23.60 21.42
C SER A 196 23.31 23.54 20.77
N VAL A 197 23.44 22.87 19.62
CA VAL A 197 24.69 22.81 18.85
C VAL A 197 24.99 24.14 18.17
N ALA A 198 23.96 24.86 17.69
CA ALA A 198 24.13 26.19 17.09
C ALA A 198 24.59 27.26 18.11
N THR A 199 24.29 27.09 19.39
CA THR A 199 24.71 28.04 20.45
C THR A 199 26.14 27.81 20.98
N LEU A 200 26.79 26.70 20.63
CA LEU A 200 28.13 26.34 21.16
C LEU A 200 29.30 26.78 20.27
N HIS A 201 29.03 27.32 19.08
CA HIS A 201 30.04 27.95 18.22
C HIS A 201 29.53 29.30 17.68
N PRO A 202 29.55 30.36 18.49
CA PRO A 202 29.57 31.71 17.94
C PRO A 202 30.98 31.96 17.37
N GLU A 203 31.04 32.35 16.09
CA GLU A 203 32.22 33.05 15.55
C GLU A 203 32.44 34.39 16.28
#